data_AF-A0A974WST0-F1
#
_entry.id   AF-A0A974WST0-F1
#
_cell.length_a   1.000
_cell.length_b   1.000
_cell.length_c   1.000
_cell.angle_alpha   90.00
_cell.angle_beta   90.00
_cell.angle_gamma   90.00
#
_symmetry.space_group_name_H-M   'P 1'
#
loop_
_entity.id
_entity.type
_entity.pdbx_description
1 polymer ?
#
loop_
_entity_poly.entity_id
_entity_poly.type
_entity_poly.pdbx_seq_one_letter_code
_entity_poly.pdbx_strand_id
1 'polypeptide(L)'
;MGYRTFTKAEYEELRRQHNIMVLVGNGFDIQVARRYGSRFSPRYPAFYHYLLSRDFDSSNLVVQQMAVAKERGQENWSDVEAAIGDLITPAGGWHPASAVYEATLAIQAAFSEYLELVAPPELLTRVGKDSAEGSLAVRSMADFIGDVATGSQTFGSFGFPKETNHYHLFNYLFVNFNYTPLLDDYVFRDARQFLPQAHTVADRNFQFHPNPTSHPDGDYNRETGWSSYLRSEVIHPHGQQPIPRSLLFGIDAPDNFDAGRNPHRQLMKPYWAMNRIEYGHLFSDTRLFIIFGCSLGKTDGWWWRRVYDALNGPTGDGASPSELIIYWWSPIAGSVTREAVLDTFFAGVAGNGYPPDRARVEHQIQVVVYTDDTPPTFLATP
;
A
#
# COMPACT_ATOMS: atom_id res chain seq x y z
N MET A 1 -11.69 -19.20 0.22
CA MET A 1 -12.56 -18.04 0.51
C MET A 1 -12.03 -16.90 -0.35
N GLY A 2 -12.85 -15.92 -0.72
CA GLY A 2 -12.49 -14.83 -1.60
C GLY A 2 -12.91 -13.51 -0.97
N TYR A 3 -12.93 -12.42 -1.75
CA TYR A 3 -13.68 -11.24 -1.30
C TYR A 3 -15.12 -11.62 -0.96
N ARG A 4 -15.74 -10.89 -0.02
CA ARG A 4 -17.18 -11.00 0.17
C ARG A 4 -17.87 -10.69 -1.15
N THR A 5 -18.69 -11.62 -1.63
CA THR A 5 -19.54 -11.42 -2.80
C THR A 5 -20.82 -10.69 -2.38
N PHE A 6 -21.08 -9.54 -2.97
CA PHE A 6 -22.31 -8.79 -2.76
C PHE A 6 -23.37 -9.16 -3.79
N THR A 7 -24.63 -9.02 -3.40
CA THR A 7 -25.76 -9.39 -4.23
C THR A 7 -26.82 -8.30 -4.25
N LYS A 8 -27.91 -8.53 -4.98
CA LYS A 8 -29.09 -7.67 -4.98
C LYS A 8 -29.83 -7.60 -3.64
N ALA A 9 -29.50 -8.47 -2.69
CA ALA A 9 -30.00 -8.35 -1.32
C ALA A 9 -29.39 -7.14 -0.59
N GLU A 10 -28.17 -6.74 -0.96
CA GLU A 10 -27.48 -5.59 -0.37
C GLU A 10 -27.54 -4.33 -1.24
N TYR A 11 -27.58 -4.48 -2.58
CA TYR A 11 -27.54 -3.38 -3.54
C TYR A 11 -28.53 -3.62 -4.70
N GLU A 12 -29.59 -2.84 -4.78
CA GLU A 12 -30.80 -3.13 -5.57
C GLU A 12 -30.52 -3.43 -7.06
N GLU A 13 -29.64 -2.64 -7.67
CA GLU A 13 -29.33 -2.70 -9.11
C GLU A 13 -27.93 -3.27 -9.41
N LEU A 14 -27.29 -3.96 -8.45
CA LEU A 14 -25.94 -4.47 -8.63
C LEU A 14 -25.81 -5.37 -9.87
N ARG A 15 -24.90 -5.00 -10.77
CA ARG A 15 -24.61 -5.73 -12.02
C ARG A 15 -23.29 -6.49 -11.97
N ARG A 16 -22.24 -5.89 -11.42
CA ARG A 16 -20.89 -6.48 -11.37
C ARG A 16 -20.11 -5.90 -10.19
N GLN A 17 -19.27 -6.72 -9.57
CA GLN A 17 -18.34 -6.31 -8.53
C GLN A 17 -16.91 -6.29 -9.10
N HIS A 18 -16.17 -5.22 -8.83
CA HIS A 18 -14.76 -5.05 -9.14
C HIS A 18 -13.98 -5.00 -7.84
N ASN A 19 -13.14 -6.01 -7.60
CA ASN A 19 -12.28 -6.07 -6.43
C ASN A 19 -10.96 -5.36 -6.73
N ILE A 20 -10.60 -4.40 -5.88
CA ILE A 20 -9.43 -3.55 -6.03
C ILE A 20 -8.59 -3.64 -4.77
N MET A 21 -7.36 -4.09 -4.88
CA MET A 21 -6.42 -4.16 -3.76
C MET A 21 -5.43 -3.01 -3.84
N VAL A 22 -5.40 -2.17 -2.81
CA VAL A 22 -4.50 -1.02 -2.72
C VAL A 22 -3.45 -1.29 -1.67
N LEU A 23 -2.20 -1.40 -2.07
CA LEU A 23 -1.04 -1.57 -1.20
C LEU A 23 -0.46 -0.18 -0.89
N VAL A 24 -0.58 0.26 0.37
CA VAL A 24 -0.15 1.59 0.80
C VAL A 24 1.03 1.48 1.75
N GLY A 25 2.13 2.17 1.42
CA GLY A 25 3.34 2.20 2.23
C GLY A 25 3.66 3.57 2.81
N ASN A 26 4.84 3.68 3.42
CA ASN A 26 5.24 4.83 4.24
C ASN A 26 5.28 6.15 3.48
N GLY A 27 5.33 6.10 2.14
CA GLY A 27 5.21 7.28 1.29
C GLY A 27 3.94 8.09 1.55
N PHE A 28 2.82 7.46 1.90
CA PHE A 28 1.59 8.16 2.26
C PHE A 28 1.76 8.99 3.56
N ASP A 29 2.24 8.36 4.64
CA ASP A 29 2.49 9.06 5.91
C ASP A 29 3.52 10.19 5.74
N ILE A 30 4.58 9.96 4.93
CA ILE A 30 5.57 10.99 4.61
C ILE A 30 4.91 12.16 3.89
N GLN A 31 4.05 11.90 2.92
CA GLN A 31 3.32 12.92 2.16
C GLN A 31 2.43 13.75 3.10
N VAL A 32 1.63 13.09 3.95
CA VAL A 32 0.80 13.74 4.98
C VAL A 32 1.66 14.60 5.90
N ALA A 33 2.72 14.03 6.49
CA ALA A 33 3.59 14.75 7.40
C ALA A 33 4.20 16.00 6.77
N ARG A 34 4.61 15.93 5.49
CA ARG A 34 5.13 17.10 4.75
C ARG A 34 4.06 18.15 4.48
N ARG A 35 2.92 17.75 3.89
CA ARG A 35 1.86 18.68 3.47
C ARG A 35 1.19 19.38 4.65
N TYR A 36 1.01 18.68 5.76
CA TYR A 36 0.40 19.24 6.97
C TYR A 36 1.41 19.94 7.90
N GLY A 37 2.70 19.96 7.53
CA GLY A 37 3.75 20.60 8.31
C GLY A 37 3.97 19.94 9.67
N SER A 38 3.87 18.60 9.74
CA SER A 38 4.08 17.86 10.98
C SER A 38 5.50 18.03 11.49
N ARG A 39 5.62 18.18 12.81
CA ARG A 39 6.92 18.32 13.48
C ARG A 39 7.73 17.02 13.49
N PHE A 40 7.05 15.88 13.48
CA PHE A 40 7.67 14.56 13.58
C PHE A 40 7.55 13.83 12.25
N SER A 41 8.65 13.22 11.82
CA SER A 41 8.71 12.50 10.54
C SER A 41 8.41 11.01 10.75
N PRO A 42 7.58 10.38 9.89
CA PRO A 42 7.35 8.94 9.93
C PRO A 42 8.56 8.12 9.43
N ARG A 43 9.67 8.77 9.03
CA ARG A 43 10.89 8.09 8.58
C ARG A 43 11.70 7.56 9.76
N TYR A 44 12.37 6.43 9.57
CA TYR A 44 13.16 5.82 10.64
C TYR A 44 14.31 6.71 11.18
N PRO A 45 14.99 7.59 10.42
CA PRO A 45 16.06 8.41 10.99
C PRO A 45 15.56 9.35 12.08
N ALA A 46 14.32 9.82 11.98
CA ALA A 46 13.71 10.66 13.01
C ALA A 46 13.38 9.83 14.27
N PHE A 47 12.94 8.58 14.11
CA PHE A 47 12.79 7.66 15.24
C PHE A 47 14.14 7.32 15.89
N TYR A 48 15.20 7.10 15.10
CA TYR A 48 16.55 6.90 15.64
C TYR A 48 17.00 8.09 16.50
N HIS A 49 16.78 9.32 16.03
CA HIS A 49 17.06 10.52 16.80
C HIS A 49 16.22 10.64 18.07
N TYR A 50 14.95 10.23 18.02
CA TYR A 50 14.10 10.15 19.19
C TYR A 50 14.65 9.20 20.25
N LEU A 51 15.12 8.01 19.86
CA LEU A 51 15.76 7.05 20.76
C LEU A 51 17.01 7.65 21.42
N LEU A 52 17.88 8.29 20.65
CA LEU A 52 19.09 8.95 21.18
C LEU A 52 18.74 10.07 22.17
N SER A 53 17.69 10.85 21.90
CA SER A 53 17.28 11.96 22.78
C SER A 53 16.73 11.50 24.14
N ARG A 54 16.37 10.22 24.26
CA ARG A 54 15.85 9.60 25.50
C ARG A 54 16.88 8.72 26.19
N ASP A 55 18.16 8.83 25.80
CA ASP A 55 19.26 8.00 26.29
C ASP A 55 18.94 6.50 26.21
N PHE A 56 18.24 6.09 25.13
CA PHE A 56 17.94 4.68 24.89
C PHE A 56 19.23 3.89 24.71
N ASP A 57 19.24 2.63 25.16
CA ASP A 57 20.42 1.77 25.15
C ASP A 57 21.06 1.65 23.76
N SER A 58 22.22 2.29 23.59
CA SER A 58 23.00 2.26 22.35
C SER A 58 23.65 0.90 22.07
N SER A 59 23.65 -0.01 23.04
CA SER A 59 24.11 -1.39 22.84
C SER A 59 23.06 -2.28 22.18
N ASN A 60 21.81 -1.80 22.05
CA ASN A 60 20.75 -2.51 21.35
C ASN A 60 21.11 -2.72 19.87
N LEU A 61 21.03 -3.98 19.42
CA LEU A 61 21.43 -4.39 18.07
C LEU A 61 20.66 -3.65 16.96
N VAL A 62 19.37 -3.38 17.16
CA VAL A 62 18.56 -2.64 16.17
C VAL A 62 18.99 -1.18 16.10
N VAL A 63 19.27 -0.56 17.25
CA VAL A 63 19.76 0.83 17.31
C VAL A 63 21.10 0.98 16.60
N GLN A 64 21.99 0.00 16.72
CA GLN A 64 23.26 -0.04 15.99
C GLN A 64 23.03 -0.15 14.48
N GLN A 65 22.11 -1.00 14.03
CA GLN A 65 21.76 -1.09 12.61
C GLN A 65 21.16 0.21 12.07
N MET A 66 20.29 0.88 12.84
CA MET A 66 19.76 2.19 12.48
C MET A 66 20.88 3.24 12.33
N ALA A 67 21.90 3.19 13.18
CA ALA A 67 23.07 4.08 13.07
C ALA A 67 23.84 3.85 11.76
N VAL A 68 24.14 2.59 11.43
CA VAL A 68 24.84 2.21 10.19
C VAL A 68 24.01 2.56 8.95
N ALA A 69 22.70 2.27 8.96
CA ALA A 69 21.79 2.61 7.87
C ALA A 69 21.78 4.13 7.62
N LYS A 70 21.80 4.92 8.70
CA LYS A 70 21.85 6.37 8.61
C LYS A 70 23.16 6.86 8.01
N GLU A 71 24.31 6.30 8.40
CA GLU A 71 25.61 6.62 7.79
C GLU A 71 25.66 6.32 6.28
N ARG A 72 24.90 5.30 5.85
CA ARG A 72 24.74 4.94 4.43
C ARG A 72 23.71 5.80 3.68
N GLY A 73 23.09 6.78 4.34
CA GLY A 73 22.08 7.66 3.74
C GLY A 73 20.75 6.96 3.44
N GLN A 74 20.47 5.81 4.09
CA GLN A 74 19.18 5.14 3.96
C GLN A 74 18.13 5.89 4.76
N GLU A 75 16.89 5.98 4.25
CA GLU A 75 15.81 6.75 4.88
C GLU A 75 14.54 5.93 5.15
N ASN A 76 14.40 4.73 4.56
CA ASN A 76 13.14 3.98 4.61
C ASN A 76 13.15 2.89 5.67
N TRP A 77 11.96 2.56 6.19
CA TRP A 77 11.79 1.48 7.16
C TRP A 77 12.19 0.10 6.61
N SER A 78 11.94 -0.15 5.32
CA SER A 78 12.38 -1.38 4.65
C SER A 78 13.90 -1.57 4.71
N ASP A 79 14.66 -0.47 4.74
CA ASP A 79 16.13 -0.52 4.79
C ASP A 79 16.60 -1.01 6.17
N VAL A 80 15.94 -0.54 7.23
CA VAL A 80 16.20 -0.98 8.61
C VAL A 80 15.75 -2.42 8.80
N GLU A 81 14.58 -2.80 8.32
CA GLU A 81 14.10 -4.19 8.37
C GLU A 81 15.07 -5.15 7.66
N ALA A 82 15.59 -4.76 6.50
CA ALA A 82 16.61 -5.52 5.79
C ALA A 82 17.91 -5.64 6.61
N ALA A 83 18.38 -4.55 7.21
CA ALA A 83 19.57 -4.54 8.06
C ALA A 83 19.40 -5.40 9.33
N ILE A 84 18.20 -5.42 9.93
CA ILE A 84 17.87 -6.33 11.03
C ILE A 84 17.97 -7.79 10.56
N GLY A 85 17.55 -8.07 9.32
CA GLY A 85 17.72 -9.41 8.73
C GLY A 85 19.16 -9.81 8.49
N ASP A 86 20.02 -8.87 8.12
CA ASP A 86 21.43 -9.16 7.90
C ASP A 86 22.15 -9.59 9.21
N LEU A 87 21.70 -9.14 10.39
CA LEU A 87 22.30 -9.49 11.69
C LEU A 87 22.39 -11.00 11.95
N ILE A 88 21.45 -11.79 11.41
CA ILE A 88 21.43 -13.26 11.58
C ILE A 88 22.17 -14.00 10.46
N THR A 89 22.71 -13.27 9.50
CA THR A 89 23.50 -13.80 8.38
C THR A 89 25.00 -13.66 8.70
N PRO A 90 25.89 -14.36 7.98
CA PRO A 90 27.33 -14.15 8.14
C PRO A 90 27.76 -12.71 7.80
N ALA A 91 27.01 -11.99 6.95
CA ALA A 91 27.32 -10.61 6.62
C ALA A 91 27.10 -9.63 7.79
N GLY A 92 26.16 -9.94 8.70
CA GLY A 92 25.86 -9.11 9.86
C GLY A 92 26.39 -9.65 11.19
N GLY A 93 27.35 -10.58 11.17
CA GLY A 93 28.03 -11.06 12.39
C GLY A 93 27.43 -12.30 13.05
N TRP A 94 26.40 -12.93 12.45
CA TRP A 94 25.78 -14.18 12.93
C TRP A 94 25.28 -14.12 14.38
N HIS A 95 24.49 -13.09 14.70
CA HIS A 95 23.86 -13.00 16.01
C HIS A 95 22.80 -14.09 16.21
N PRO A 96 22.60 -14.61 17.44
CA PRO A 96 21.49 -15.51 17.74
C PRO A 96 20.15 -14.85 17.44
N ALA A 97 19.24 -15.58 16.80
CA ALA A 97 17.93 -15.04 16.42
C ALA A 97 17.13 -14.49 17.61
N SER A 98 17.25 -15.14 18.77
CA SER A 98 16.62 -14.69 20.02
C SER A 98 17.16 -13.34 20.50
N ALA A 99 18.46 -13.08 20.36
CA ALA A 99 19.06 -11.81 20.78
C ALA A 99 18.56 -10.63 19.92
N VAL A 100 18.44 -10.84 18.61
CA VAL A 100 17.88 -9.85 17.68
C VAL A 100 16.38 -9.64 17.97
N TYR A 101 15.66 -10.69 18.34
CA TYR A 101 14.24 -10.61 18.70
C TYR A 101 14.02 -9.80 19.97
N GLU A 102 14.79 -10.07 21.04
CA GLU A 102 14.74 -9.27 22.27
C GLU A 102 15.11 -7.80 22.03
N ALA A 103 16.13 -7.54 21.20
CA ALA A 103 16.49 -6.18 20.80
C ALA A 103 15.35 -5.46 20.07
N THR A 104 14.60 -6.19 19.25
CA THR A 104 13.42 -5.69 18.53
C THR A 104 12.26 -5.40 19.48
N LEU A 105 11.96 -6.32 20.41
CA LEU A 105 10.94 -6.10 21.45
C LEU A 105 11.25 -4.87 22.30
N ALA A 106 12.52 -4.66 22.64
CA ALA A 106 12.94 -3.52 23.46
C ALA A 106 12.61 -2.16 22.83
N ILE A 107 12.61 -2.05 21.50
CA ILE A 107 12.29 -0.79 20.80
C ILE A 107 10.79 -0.61 20.52
N GLN A 108 9.96 -1.66 20.63
CA GLN A 108 8.52 -1.59 20.30
C GLN A 108 7.76 -0.56 21.12
N ALA A 109 8.00 -0.51 22.44
CA ALA A 109 7.34 0.45 23.31
C ALA A 109 7.72 1.89 22.93
N ALA A 110 9.03 2.15 22.75
CA ALA A 110 9.52 3.45 22.32
C ALA A 110 9.00 3.84 20.92
N PHE A 111 8.84 2.86 20.02
CA PHE A 111 8.26 3.09 18.71
C PHE A 111 6.79 3.45 18.78
N SER A 112 5.99 2.74 19.58
CA SER A 112 4.59 3.07 19.81
C SER A 112 4.42 4.50 20.32
N GLU A 113 5.22 4.91 21.30
CA GLU A 113 5.23 6.29 21.81
C GLU A 113 5.63 7.30 20.72
N TYR A 114 6.60 6.95 19.87
CA TYR A 114 7.00 7.80 18.76
C TYR A 114 5.89 7.97 17.73
N LEU A 115 5.14 6.91 17.43
CA LEU A 115 4.01 6.97 16.48
C LEU A 115 2.91 7.91 16.96
N GLU A 116 2.69 8.07 18.27
CA GLU A 116 1.78 9.08 18.83
C GLU A 116 2.21 10.52 18.51
N LEU A 117 3.52 10.76 18.37
CA LEU A 117 4.07 12.04 17.97
C LEU A 117 3.98 12.27 16.46
N VAL A 118 4.07 11.19 15.66
CA VAL A 118 3.96 11.23 14.20
C VAL A 118 2.52 11.46 13.75
N ALA A 119 1.56 10.78 14.38
CA ALA A 119 0.13 10.87 14.08
C ALA A 119 -0.67 11.31 15.32
N PRO A 120 -0.47 12.56 15.81
CA PRO A 120 -1.22 13.06 16.95
C PRO A 120 -2.71 13.24 16.60
N PRO A 121 -3.62 13.19 17.59
CA PRO A 121 -5.06 13.35 17.37
C PRO A 121 -5.46 14.60 16.56
N GLU A 122 -4.71 15.69 16.73
CA GLU A 122 -4.92 16.95 16.00
C GLU A 122 -4.65 16.80 14.49
N LEU A 123 -3.61 16.05 14.11
CA LEU A 123 -3.30 15.78 12.71
C LEU A 123 -4.34 14.84 12.10
N LEU A 124 -4.71 13.77 12.82
CA LEU A 124 -5.77 12.82 12.42
C LEU A 124 -7.08 13.55 12.12
N THR A 125 -7.53 14.40 13.06
CA THR A 125 -8.73 15.22 12.90
C THR A 125 -8.66 16.12 11.66
N ARG A 126 -7.50 16.74 11.40
CA ARG A 126 -7.30 17.59 10.21
C ARG A 126 -7.37 16.78 8.92
N VAL A 127 -6.67 15.66 8.85
CA VAL A 127 -6.66 14.77 7.67
C VAL A 127 -8.08 14.26 7.37
N GLY A 128 -8.79 13.77 8.38
CA GLY A 128 -10.17 13.32 8.24
C GLY A 128 -11.11 14.44 7.80
N LYS A 129 -10.97 15.64 8.38
CA LYS A 129 -11.76 16.81 7.99
C LYS A 129 -11.51 17.23 6.54
N ASP A 130 -10.25 17.36 6.14
CA ASP A 130 -9.88 17.78 4.79
C ASP A 130 -10.31 16.73 3.76
N SER A 131 -10.22 15.44 4.10
CA SER A 131 -10.75 14.36 3.25
C SER A 131 -12.28 14.39 3.12
N ALA A 132 -13.00 14.62 4.23
CA ALA A 132 -14.45 14.71 4.24
C ALA A 132 -14.96 15.92 3.46
N GLU A 133 -14.46 17.13 3.77
CA GLU A 133 -14.89 18.39 3.16
C GLU A 133 -14.41 18.51 1.71
N GLY A 134 -13.19 18.06 1.42
CA GLY A 134 -12.63 18.02 0.08
C GLY A 134 -13.12 16.85 -0.76
N SER A 135 -13.87 15.89 -0.20
CA SER A 135 -14.17 14.63 -0.88
C SER A 135 -12.92 13.90 -1.40
N LEU A 136 -11.78 14.01 -0.70
CA LEU A 136 -10.48 13.55 -1.21
C LEU A 136 -10.47 12.04 -1.41
N ALA A 137 -10.89 11.25 -0.42
CA ALA A 137 -10.97 9.79 -0.57
C ALA A 137 -11.93 9.33 -1.67
N VAL A 138 -13.10 9.97 -1.79
CA VAL A 138 -14.09 9.64 -2.83
C VAL A 138 -13.52 9.98 -4.21
N ARG A 139 -12.89 11.13 -4.37
CA ARG A 139 -12.21 11.53 -5.61
C ARG A 139 -11.05 10.59 -5.96
N SER A 140 -10.22 10.19 -4.99
CA SER A 140 -9.19 9.17 -5.20
C SER A 140 -9.79 7.91 -5.83
N MET A 141 -10.89 7.39 -5.26
CA MET A 141 -11.50 6.14 -5.72
C MET A 141 -12.32 6.28 -7.02
N ALA A 142 -12.77 7.49 -7.34
CA ALA A 142 -13.57 7.81 -8.53
C ALA A 142 -12.74 8.12 -9.78
N ASP A 143 -11.60 8.81 -9.59
CA ASP A 143 -10.95 9.58 -10.66
C ASP A 143 -9.51 9.13 -10.97
N PHE A 144 -8.97 8.12 -10.27
CA PHE A 144 -7.58 7.66 -10.44
C PHE A 144 -7.22 7.25 -11.87
N ILE A 145 -8.21 6.94 -12.72
CA ILE A 145 -7.99 6.66 -14.14
C ILE A 145 -7.34 7.87 -14.84
N GLY A 146 -7.65 9.10 -14.39
CA GLY A 146 -7.05 10.32 -14.92
C GLY A 146 -5.56 10.42 -14.67
N ASP A 147 -5.09 9.90 -13.53
CA ASP A 147 -3.66 9.86 -13.21
C ASP A 147 -2.93 8.91 -14.16
N VAL A 148 -3.52 7.75 -14.46
CA VAL A 148 -2.97 6.80 -15.44
C VAL A 148 -2.98 7.37 -16.85
N ALA A 149 -4.09 8.00 -17.25
CA ALA A 149 -4.25 8.60 -18.57
C ALA A 149 -3.26 9.75 -18.82
N THR A 150 -2.88 10.49 -17.78
CA THR A 150 -1.95 11.61 -17.89
C THR A 150 -0.49 11.18 -17.69
N GLY A 151 -0.24 10.23 -16.79
CA GLY A 151 1.09 9.86 -16.33
C GLY A 151 1.68 8.61 -16.96
N SER A 152 0.87 7.72 -17.53
CA SER A 152 1.33 6.44 -18.10
C SER A 152 1.42 6.48 -19.61
N GLN A 153 2.57 6.07 -20.15
CA GLN A 153 2.79 5.95 -21.60
C GLN A 153 2.02 4.78 -22.24
N THR A 154 1.48 3.86 -21.41
CA THR A 154 0.81 2.63 -21.85
C THR A 154 -0.68 2.63 -21.54
N PHE A 155 -1.31 3.81 -21.40
CA PHE A 155 -2.74 3.91 -21.09
C PHE A 155 -3.64 3.13 -22.08
N GLY A 156 -3.28 3.05 -23.37
CA GLY A 156 -4.04 2.28 -24.35
C GLY A 156 -4.16 0.77 -24.05
N SER A 157 -3.20 0.20 -23.31
CA SER A 157 -3.26 -1.20 -22.84
C SER A 157 -4.04 -1.38 -21.54
N PHE A 158 -4.48 -0.29 -20.90
CA PHE A 158 -5.21 -0.35 -19.63
C PHE A 158 -6.68 -0.73 -19.89
N GLY A 159 -7.02 -1.99 -19.59
CA GLY A 159 -8.32 -2.59 -19.87
C GLY A 159 -9.39 -2.28 -18.82
N PHE A 160 -8.99 -2.06 -17.56
CA PHE A 160 -9.91 -1.88 -16.43
C PHE A 160 -11.04 -0.87 -16.68
N PRO A 161 -10.78 0.37 -17.19
CA PRO A 161 -11.84 1.35 -17.40
C PRO A 161 -12.94 0.87 -18.36
N LYS A 162 -12.56 0.11 -19.40
CA LYS A 162 -13.43 -0.39 -20.48
C LYS A 162 -14.45 -1.43 -19.98
N GLU A 163 -14.17 -2.03 -18.83
CA GLU A 163 -15.03 -3.03 -18.19
C GLU A 163 -16.01 -2.44 -17.15
N THR A 164 -15.91 -1.14 -16.90
CA THR A 164 -16.75 -0.44 -15.92
C THR A 164 -18.03 0.09 -16.55
N ASN A 165 -19.09 0.19 -15.76
CA ASN A 165 -20.39 0.71 -16.19
C ASN A 165 -21.21 1.13 -14.97
N HIS A 166 -22.38 1.71 -15.21
CA HIS A 166 -23.40 1.97 -14.21
C HIS A 166 -23.75 0.72 -13.40
N TYR A 167 -23.99 0.95 -12.11
CA TYR A 167 -24.47 -0.04 -11.13
C TYR A 167 -23.46 -1.15 -10.86
N HIS A 168 -22.18 -0.86 -11.11
CA HIS A 168 -21.08 -1.69 -10.65
C HIS A 168 -20.72 -1.33 -9.21
N LEU A 169 -20.22 -2.31 -8.47
CA LEU A 169 -19.63 -2.12 -7.15
C LEU A 169 -18.11 -2.06 -7.28
N PHE A 170 -17.52 -0.99 -6.78
CA PHE A 170 -16.09 -0.85 -6.60
C PHE A 170 -15.75 -1.20 -5.15
N ASN A 171 -15.11 -2.35 -4.96
CA ASN A 171 -14.79 -2.91 -3.66
C ASN A 171 -13.29 -2.78 -3.40
N TYR A 172 -12.91 -1.72 -2.68
CA TYR A 172 -11.53 -1.43 -2.33
C TYR A 172 -11.13 -2.11 -1.02
N LEU A 173 -9.99 -2.80 -1.06
CA LEU A 173 -9.28 -3.28 0.12
C LEU A 173 -7.92 -2.58 0.19
N PHE A 174 -7.78 -1.69 1.17
CA PHE A 174 -6.52 -1.02 1.48
C PHE A 174 -5.70 -1.91 2.43
N VAL A 175 -4.55 -2.35 1.96
CA VAL A 175 -3.51 -3.01 2.73
C VAL A 175 -2.53 -1.93 3.19
N ASN A 176 -2.69 -1.47 4.43
CA ASN A 176 -1.87 -0.43 5.00
C ASN A 176 -0.63 -1.03 5.68
N PHE A 177 0.55 -0.83 5.07
CA PHE A 177 1.81 -1.24 5.66
C PHE A 177 2.32 -0.27 6.73
N ASN A 178 1.69 0.90 6.85
CA ASN A 178 2.03 1.90 7.85
C ASN A 178 1.42 1.50 9.19
N TYR A 179 2.10 1.91 10.25
CA TYR A 179 1.64 1.64 11.61
C TYR A 179 0.66 2.71 12.12
N THR A 180 0.59 3.87 11.45
CA THR A 180 -0.28 4.98 11.89
C THR A 180 -1.69 4.85 11.31
N PRO A 181 -2.71 5.42 11.98
CA PRO A 181 -4.08 5.45 11.48
C PRO A 181 -4.35 6.61 10.50
N LEU A 182 -3.32 7.26 9.94
CA LEU A 182 -3.50 8.41 9.03
C LEU A 182 -4.28 8.02 7.77
N LEU A 183 -4.02 6.84 7.21
CA LEU A 183 -4.74 6.35 6.04
C LEU A 183 -6.19 6.04 6.40
N ASP A 184 -6.43 5.42 7.55
CA ASP A 184 -7.76 5.07 8.05
C ASP A 184 -8.63 6.32 8.10
N ASP A 185 -8.20 7.38 8.78
CA ASP A 185 -8.93 8.64 8.87
C ASP A 185 -9.10 9.32 7.50
N TYR A 186 -8.14 9.16 6.59
CA TYR A 186 -8.26 9.68 5.22
C TYR A 186 -9.35 8.95 4.43
N VAL A 187 -9.35 7.61 4.41
CA VAL A 187 -10.27 6.80 3.58
C VAL A 187 -11.60 6.51 4.26
N PHE A 188 -11.70 6.74 5.57
CA PHE A 188 -12.92 6.51 6.32
C PHE A 188 -14.02 7.42 5.81
N ARG A 189 -15.13 6.80 5.40
CA ARG A 189 -16.30 7.53 4.95
C ARG A 189 -17.10 7.97 6.17
N ASP A 190 -17.31 9.27 6.32
CA ASP A 190 -18.15 9.79 7.40
C ASP A 190 -19.64 9.83 6.99
N ALA A 191 -20.50 10.27 7.92
CA ALA A 191 -21.94 10.40 7.65
C ALA A 191 -22.26 11.34 6.47
N ARG A 192 -21.41 12.32 6.15
CA ARG A 192 -21.59 13.25 5.02
C ARG A 192 -21.28 12.56 3.70
N GLN A 193 -20.26 11.71 3.67
CA GLN A 193 -19.87 10.93 2.50
C GLN A 193 -20.72 9.66 2.32
N PHE A 194 -21.36 9.18 3.38
CA PHE A 194 -22.30 8.07 3.32
C PHE A 194 -23.73 8.46 2.96
N LEU A 195 -24.06 9.77 2.88
CA LEU A 195 -25.43 10.27 2.66
C LEU A 195 -26.17 9.48 1.56
N PRO A 196 -27.07 8.54 1.93
CA PRO A 196 -27.89 7.82 0.97
C PRO A 196 -28.90 8.75 0.31
N GLN A 197 -29.12 9.92 0.93
CA GLN A 197 -30.13 10.92 0.53
C GLN A 197 -29.70 11.82 -0.62
N ALA A 198 -28.52 11.65 -1.21
CA ALA A 198 -28.15 12.37 -2.44
C ALA A 198 -29.18 12.11 -3.56
N HIS A 199 -29.85 10.96 -3.52
CA HIS A 199 -30.95 10.63 -4.41
C HIS A 199 -32.16 10.15 -3.61
N THR A 200 -33.34 10.69 -3.93
CA THR A 200 -34.60 10.37 -3.23
C THR A 200 -35.14 8.98 -3.53
N VAL A 201 -34.61 8.29 -4.55
CA VAL A 201 -35.14 7.03 -5.10
C VAL A 201 -34.06 6.01 -5.46
N ALA A 202 -32.78 6.27 -5.13
CA ALA A 202 -31.67 5.41 -5.53
C ALA A 202 -30.74 5.12 -4.34
N ASP A 203 -30.36 3.85 -4.18
CA ASP A 203 -29.44 3.36 -3.15
C ASP A 203 -27.94 3.58 -3.49
N ARG A 204 -27.67 4.19 -4.64
CA ARG A 204 -26.32 4.47 -5.18
C ARG A 204 -25.83 5.82 -4.68
N ASN A 205 -24.59 5.90 -4.19
CA ASN A 205 -24.01 7.15 -3.66
C ASN A 205 -22.56 7.40 -4.13
N PHE A 206 -22.17 6.79 -5.25
CA PHE A 206 -20.84 6.93 -5.82
C PHE A 206 -20.91 7.15 -7.33
N GLN A 207 -20.01 7.98 -7.86
CA GLN A 207 -19.86 8.21 -9.29
C GLN A 207 -18.43 7.84 -9.68
N PHE A 208 -18.27 6.87 -10.57
CA PHE A 208 -16.97 6.46 -11.10
C PHE A 208 -16.75 7.04 -12.49
N HIS A 209 -15.56 7.58 -12.76
CA HIS A 209 -15.25 8.20 -14.05
C HIS A 209 -14.28 7.31 -14.85
N PRO A 210 -14.74 6.63 -15.92
CA PRO A 210 -13.88 5.75 -16.72
C PRO A 210 -12.89 6.51 -17.62
N ASN A 211 -13.11 7.79 -17.90
CA ASN A 211 -12.22 8.61 -18.73
C ASN A 211 -12.26 10.10 -18.33
N PRO A 212 -11.81 10.45 -17.12
CA PRO A 212 -11.96 11.80 -16.58
C PRO A 212 -11.13 12.86 -17.33
N THR A 213 -10.15 12.46 -18.15
CA THR A 213 -9.30 13.37 -18.93
C THR A 213 -9.72 13.50 -20.40
N SER A 214 -10.75 12.75 -20.84
CA SER A 214 -11.10 12.61 -22.27
C SER A 214 -9.92 12.13 -23.13
N HIS A 215 -9.10 11.21 -22.58
CA HIS A 215 -7.96 10.66 -23.29
C HIS A 215 -8.42 9.91 -24.56
N PRO A 216 -7.75 10.09 -25.73
CA PRO A 216 -8.18 9.49 -27.00
C PRO A 216 -8.27 7.96 -27.01
N ASP A 217 -7.38 7.30 -26.28
CA ASP A 217 -7.39 5.82 -26.14
C ASP A 217 -8.39 5.30 -25.11
N GLY A 218 -9.09 6.20 -24.41
CA GLY A 218 -10.13 5.88 -23.45
C GLY A 218 -11.50 5.91 -24.10
N ASP A 219 -12.40 5.06 -23.61
CA ASP A 219 -13.80 5.10 -24.04
C ASP A 219 -14.52 6.28 -23.39
N TYR A 220 -15.53 6.84 -24.08
CA TYR A 220 -16.32 7.97 -23.60
C TYR A 220 -15.49 9.24 -23.32
N ASN A 221 -16.08 10.23 -22.65
CA ASN A 221 -15.45 11.52 -22.37
C ASN A 221 -15.49 11.86 -20.88
N ARG A 222 -14.86 12.98 -20.49
CA ARG A 222 -14.79 13.45 -19.10
C ARG A 222 -16.12 13.67 -18.39
N GLU A 223 -17.21 13.89 -19.14
CA GLU A 223 -18.54 14.11 -18.59
C GLU A 223 -19.24 12.78 -18.24
N THR A 224 -18.61 11.65 -18.58
CA THR A 224 -19.16 10.33 -18.36
C THR A 224 -18.86 9.88 -16.94
N GLY A 225 -19.91 9.73 -16.13
CA GLY A 225 -19.81 9.22 -14.77
C GLY A 225 -20.83 8.12 -14.49
N TRP A 226 -20.34 6.96 -14.06
CA TRP A 226 -21.15 5.80 -13.71
C TRP A 226 -21.71 5.93 -12.30
N SER A 227 -23.02 6.13 -12.20
CA SER A 227 -23.75 5.94 -10.93
C SER A 227 -23.57 4.50 -10.44
N SER A 228 -22.86 4.33 -9.34
CA SER A 228 -22.26 3.07 -8.89
C SER A 228 -22.26 2.95 -7.36
N TYR A 229 -21.76 1.83 -6.88
CA TYR A 229 -21.59 1.53 -5.46
C TYR A 229 -20.10 1.55 -5.08
N LEU A 230 -19.81 1.98 -3.86
CA LEU A 230 -18.44 2.02 -3.34
C LEU A 230 -18.39 1.37 -1.95
N ARG A 231 -17.43 0.46 -1.78
CA ARG A 231 -17.03 -0.09 -0.50
C ARG A 231 -15.53 0.06 -0.33
N SER A 232 -15.09 0.41 0.86
CA SER A 232 -13.68 0.42 1.25
C SER A 232 -13.51 -0.28 2.59
N GLU A 233 -12.39 -0.98 2.74
CA GLU A 233 -11.95 -1.62 3.97
C GLU A 233 -10.44 -1.43 4.11
N VAL A 234 -9.95 -1.27 5.34
CA VAL A 234 -8.53 -1.11 5.64
C VAL A 234 -8.08 -2.27 6.53
N ILE A 235 -6.97 -2.89 6.16
CA ILE A 235 -6.29 -3.91 6.97
C ILE A 235 -4.84 -3.50 7.22
N HIS A 236 -4.32 -3.91 8.37
CA HIS A 236 -2.98 -3.52 8.86
C HIS A 236 -2.11 -4.77 9.08
N PRO A 237 -1.50 -5.36 8.03
CA PRO A 237 -0.68 -6.57 8.16
C PRO A 237 0.54 -6.42 9.08
N HIS A 238 1.02 -5.20 9.32
CA HIS A 238 2.14 -4.91 10.22
C HIS A 238 1.71 -4.51 11.64
N GLY A 239 0.39 -4.46 11.88
CA GLY A 239 -0.20 -3.94 13.10
C GLY A 239 -0.43 -2.44 13.07
N GLN A 240 -1.03 -1.94 14.15
CA GLN A 240 -1.53 -0.58 14.25
C GLN A 240 -1.15 0.05 15.59
N GLN A 241 -0.81 1.33 15.56
CA GLN A 241 -0.37 2.13 16.70
C GLN A 241 -1.24 1.96 17.97
N PRO A 242 -2.59 1.98 17.91
CA PRO A 242 -3.42 1.87 19.12
C PRO A 242 -3.27 0.53 19.86
N ILE A 243 -2.65 -0.46 19.22
CA ILE A 243 -2.37 -1.78 19.79
C ILE A 243 -0.86 -2.01 19.75
N PRO A 244 -0.08 -1.53 20.75
CA PRO A 244 1.39 -1.61 20.72
C PRO A 244 1.93 -3.03 20.54
N ARG A 245 1.23 -4.03 21.11
CA ARG A 245 1.58 -5.46 20.95
C ARG A 245 1.41 -5.99 19.53
N SER A 246 0.69 -5.26 18.67
CA SER A 246 0.53 -5.59 17.25
C SER A 246 1.64 -5.01 16.38
N LEU A 247 2.46 -4.07 16.89
CA LEU A 247 3.55 -3.45 16.14
C LEU A 247 4.67 -4.47 15.92
N LEU A 248 4.69 -5.07 14.74
CA LEU A 248 5.64 -6.13 14.42
C LEU A 248 6.72 -5.59 13.51
N PHE A 249 7.97 -5.78 13.93
CA PHE A 249 9.16 -5.65 13.09
C PHE A 249 9.68 -7.05 12.78
N GLY A 250 10.15 -7.28 11.56
CA GLY A 250 10.72 -8.56 11.19
C GLY A 250 11.08 -8.63 9.72
N ILE A 251 11.53 -9.82 9.29
CA ILE A 251 12.09 -10.05 7.95
C ILE A 251 11.14 -10.82 7.03
N ASP A 252 11.38 -10.73 5.71
CA ASP A 252 10.70 -11.51 4.67
C ASP A 252 10.86 -13.02 4.93
N ALA A 253 9.82 -13.81 4.64
CA ALA A 253 9.90 -15.26 4.67
C ALA A 253 9.94 -15.85 3.26
N PRO A 254 10.88 -16.77 2.96
CA PRO A 254 10.82 -17.55 1.73
C PRO A 254 9.48 -18.28 1.61
N ASP A 255 8.95 -18.39 0.39
CA ASP A 255 7.61 -18.98 0.16
C ASP A 255 7.51 -20.47 0.55
N ASN A 256 8.64 -21.16 0.66
CA ASN A 256 8.78 -22.56 1.09
C ASN A 256 9.12 -22.71 2.59
N PHE A 257 8.88 -21.68 3.39
CA PHE A 257 9.24 -21.66 4.80
C PHE A 257 8.52 -22.75 5.62
N ASP A 258 9.31 -23.67 6.19
CA ASP A 258 8.85 -24.63 7.20
C ASP A 258 8.95 -24.01 8.60
N ALA A 259 7.82 -23.47 9.07
CA ALA A 259 7.69 -22.85 10.39
C ALA A 259 8.02 -23.81 11.57
N GLY A 260 7.96 -25.13 11.34
CA GLY A 260 8.22 -26.13 12.37
C GLY A 260 9.71 -26.40 12.62
N ARG A 261 10.58 -26.17 11.62
CA ARG A 261 11.99 -26.61 11.66
C ARG A 261 13.02 -25.52 11.47
N ASN A 262 12.64 -24.31 11.08
CA ASN A 262 13.61 -23.25 10.81
C ASN A 262 14.10 -22.57 12.12
N PRO A 263 15.43 -22.53 12.37
CA PRO A 263 16.00 -21.90 13.56
C PRO A 263 15.76 -20.39 13.66
N HIS A 264 15.40 -19.71 12.55
CA HIS A 264 15.16 -18.26 12.50
C HIS A 264 13.68 -17.86 12.63
N ARG A 265 12.77 -18.81 12.90
CA ARG A 265 11.31 -18.60 12.95
C ARG A 265 10.82 -17.48 13.89
N GLN A 266 11.62 -17.12 14.89
CA GLN A 266 11.27 -16.08 15.88
C GLN A 266 11.43 -14.66 15.33
N LEU A 267 12.27 -14.47 14.31
CA LEU A 267 12.52 -13.16 13.67
C LEU A 267 11.72 -12.93 12.39
N MET A 268 11.28 -14.02 11.79
CA MET A 268 10.38 -13.97 10.66
C MET A 268 9.04 -13.51 11.20
N LYS A 269 8.45 -12.45 10.62
CA LYS A 269 7.21 -11.85 11.14
C LYS A 269 6.24 -13.01 11.45
N PRO A 270 5.83 -13.26 12.71
CA PRO A 270 5.11 -14.48 13.11
C PRO A 270 3.84 -14.75 12.27
N TYR A 271 3.32 -13.68 11.65
CA TYR A 271 2.19 -13.69 10.74
C TYR A 271 2.49 -14.13 9.31
N TRP A 272 3.69 -14.51 8.88
CA TRP A 272 3.88 -15.03 7.51
C TRP A 272 3.02 -16.27 7.19
N ALA A 273 2.88 -17.16 8.18
CA ALA A 273 1.93 -18.27 8.09
C ALA A 273 0.48 -17.77 7.97
N MET A 274 0.15 -16.66 8.64
CA MET A 274 -1.18 -16.06 8.66
C MET A 274 -1.46 -15.20 7.42
N ASN A 275 -0.55 -14.38 6.90
CA ASN A 275 -0.76 -13.58 5.67
C ASN A 275 -1.16 -14.48 4.50
N ARG A 276 -0.53 -15.65 4.40
CA ARG A 276 -0.92 -16.69 3.42
C ARG A 276 -2.35 -17.19 3.65
N ILE A 277 -2.74 -17.41 4.90
CA ILE A 277 -4.07 -17.91 5.28
C ILE A 277 -5.15 -16.82 5.12
N GLU A 278 -4.91 -15.65 5.72
CA GLU A 278 -5.80 -14.50 5.82
C GLU A 278 -5.95 -13.74 4.51
N TYR A 279 -4.88 -13.59 3.72
CA TYR A 279 -4.90 -12.70 2.54
C TYR A 279 -4.57 -13.39 1.23
N GLY A 280 -3.85 -14.52 1.26
CA GLY A 280 -3.39 -15.20 0.04
C GLY A 280 -4.54 -15.56 -0.92
N HIS A 281 -5.72 -15.80 -0.37
CA HIS A 281 -6.92 -16.15 -1.12
C HIS A 281 -7.60 -14.97 -1.83
N LEU A 282 -7.22 -13.72 -1.52
CA LEU A 282 -7.80 -12.51 -2.11
C LEU A 282 -7.15 -12.16 -3.46
N PHE A 283 -5.92 -12.58 -3.70
CA PHE A 283 -5.16 -12.19 -4.89
C PHE A 283 -5.76 -12.74 -6.18
N SER A 284 -6.27 -13.98 -6.17
CA SER A 284 -6.91 -14.59 -7.36
C SER A 284 -8.18 -13.87 -7.79
N ASP A 285 -8.83 -13.19 -6.85
CA ASP A 285 -10.13 -12.56 -7.04
C ASP A 285 -10.01 -11.04 -7.24
N THR A 286 -8.78 -10.50 -7.19
CA THR A 286 -8.50 -9.08 -7.36
C THR A 286 -8.38 -8.75 -8.84
N ARG A 287 -9.19 -7.81 -9.34
CA ARG A 287 -9.15 -7.38 -10.74
C ARG A 287 -8.11 -6.29 -10.97
N LEU A 288 -7.89 -5.41 -10.00
CA LEU A 288 -6.94 -4.30 -10.10
C LEU A 288 -6.12 -4.19 -8.82
N PHE A 289 -4.80 -4.15 -8.98
CA PHE A 289 -3.86 -3.81 -7.93
C PHE A 289 -3.42 -2.35 -8.09
N ILE A 290 -3.26 -1.65 -6.97
CA ILE A 290 -2.68 -0.31 -6.92
C ILE A 290 -1.60 -0.30 -5.84
N ILE A 291 -0.38 0.08 -6.18
CA ILE A 291 0.71 0.29 -5.22
C ILE A 291 0.95 1.78 -5.08
N PHE A 292 0.92 2.28 -3.84
CA PHE A 292 1.15 3.69 -3.54
C PHE A 292 2.09 3.85 -2.34
N GLY A 293 3.18 4.61 -2.53
CA GLY A 293 4.08 4.97 -1.43
C GLY A 293 4.84 3.79 -0.81
N CYS A 294 4.85 2.61 -1.44
CA CYS A 294 5.62 1.46 -0.98
C CYS A 294 7.06 1.54 -1.46
N SER A 295 8.00 1.18 -0.58
CA SER A 295 9.31 0.73 -1.01
C SER A 295 9.14 -0.65 -1.62
N LEU A 296 9.47 -0.83 -2.91
CA LEU A 296 9.39 -2.13 -3.59
C LEU A 296 10.57 -3.06 -3.22
N GLY A 297 11.04 -2.95 -1.97
CA GLY A 297 12.17 -3.67 -1.43
C GLY A 297 11.85 -5.12 -1.09
N LYS A 298 12.90 -5.86 -0.72
CA LYS A 298 12.83 -7.30 -0.42
C LYS A 298 11.97 -7.64 0.80
N THR A 299 11.77 -6.71 1.74
CA THR A 299 11.13 -6.99 3.04
C THR A 299 9.64 -7.33 2.92
N ASP A 300 8.97 -6.81 1.89
CA ASP A 300 7.57 -7.11 1.54
C ASP A 300 7.45 -8.00 0.30
N GLY A 301 8.51 -8.75 -0.05
CA GLY A 301 8.65 -9.50 -1.30
C GLY A 301 7.49 -10.44 -1.62
N TRP A 302 6.83 -11.00 -0.62
CA TRP A 302 5.66 -11.87 -0.83
C TRP A 302 4.46 -11.17 -1.41
N TRP A 303 4.20 -9.93 -1.01
CA TRP A 303 3.11 -9.16 -1.61
C TRP A 303 3.39 -8.95 -3.09
N TRP A 304 4.63 -8.61 -3.45
CA TRP A 304 5.05 -8.45 -4.86
C TRP A 304 4.93 -9.75 -5.64
N ARG A 305 5.37 -10.88 -5.06
CA ARG A 305 5.23 -12.21 -5.68
C ARG A 305 3.77 -12.59 -5.90
N ARG A 306 2.87 -12.30 -4.95
CA ARG A 306 1.43 -12.60 -5.08
C ARG A 306 0.72 -11.69 -6.07
N VAL A 307 1.08 -10.41 -6.14
CA VAL A 307 0.63 -9.52 -7.21
C VAL A 307 1.09 -10.06 -8.56
N TYR A 308 2.37 -10.40 -8.70
CA TYR A 308 2.91 -11.00 -9.93
C TYR A 308 2.20 -12.31 -10.31
N ASP A 309 1.98 -13.22 -9.36
CA ASP A 309 1.24 -14.48 -9.58
C ASP A 309 -0.18 -14.19 -10.12
N ALA A 310 -0.86 -13.17 -9.61
CA ALA A 310 -2.20 -12.78 -10.04
C ALA A 310 -2.23 -12.13 -11.43
N LEU A 311 -1.19 -11.37 -11.80
CA LEU A 311 -1.02 -10.83 -13.16
C LEU A 311 -0.68 -11.94 -14.18
N ASN A 312 0.07 -12.95 -13.74
CA ASN A 312 0.51 -14.07 -14.57
C ASN A 312 -0.46 -15.26 -14.58
N GLY A 313 -1.49 -15.20 -13.74
CA GLY A 313 -2.45 -16.28 -13.51
C GLY A 313 -3.30 -16.58 -14.75
N PRO A 314 -3.78 -17.83 -14.91
CA PRO A 314 -4.69 -18.17 -15.99
C PRO A 314 -5.98 -17.36 -15.84
N THR A 315 -6.30 -16.55 -16.83
CA THR A 315 -7.64 -16.03 -17.04
C THR A 315 -8.55 -17.21 -17.35
N GLY A 316 -9.49 -17.54 -16.45
CA GLY A 316 -10.55 -18.48 -16.78
C GLY A 316 -11.28 -18.04 -18.05
N ASP A 317 -11.95 -18.97 -18.74
CA ASP A 317 -12.65 -18.68 -20.01
C ASP A 317 -13.55 -17.43 -19.86
N GLY A 318 -13.15 -16.32 -20.46
CA GLY A 318 -13.88 -15.04 -20.47
C GLY A 318 -13.57 -14.06 -19.33
N ALA A 319 -12.64 -14.34 -18.41
CA ALA A 319 -12.22 -13.39 -17.38
C ALA A 319 -11.09 -12.49 -17.89
N SER A 320 -11.17 -11.19 -17.63
CA SER A 320 -10.07 -10.27 -17.92
C SER A 320 -8.89 -10.51 -16.98
N PRO A 321 -7.64 -10.36 -17.46
CA PRO A 321 -6.47 -10.45 -16.61
C PRO A 321 -6.48 -9.35 -15.55
N SER A 322 -5.85 -9.63 -14.42
CA SER A 322 -5.59 -8.61 -13.40
C SER A 322 -4.69 -7.52 -13.96
N GLU A 323 -4.78 -6.29 -13.46
CA GLU A 323 -3.87 -5.21 -13.87
C GLU A 323 -3.25 -4.55 -12.64
N LEU A 324 -2.15 -3.83 -12.83
CA LEU A 324 -1.42 -3.16 -11.77
C LEU A 324 -1.15 -1.70 -12.12
N ILE A 325 -1.38 -0.80 -11.16
CA ILE A 325 -0.91 0.59 -11.19
C ILE A 325 0.16 0.76 -10.11
N ILE A 326 1.30 1.35 -10.47
CA ILE A 326 2.35 1.74 -9.53
C ILE A 326 2.45 3.26 -9.53
N TYR A 327 2.09 3.88 -8.40
CA TYR A 327 2.34 5.29 -8.13
C TYR A 327 3.73 5.45 -7.52
N TRP A 328 4.62 6.11 -8.26
CA TRP A 328 6.01 6.29 -7.88
C TRP A 328 6.33 7.76 -7.64
N TRP A 329 6.68 8.10 -6.40
CA TRP A 329 7.13 9.46 -6.07
C TRP A 329 8.56 9.67 -6.54
N SER A 330 8.80 10.81 -7.19
CA SER A 330 10.12 11.28 -7.58
C SER A 330 10.35 12.68 -7.03
N PRO A 331 11.54 12.99 -6.45
CA PRO A 331 11.86 14.34 -6.00
C PRO A 331 11.96 15.33 -7.16
N ILE A 332 12.25 14.86 -8.37
CA ILE A 332 12.43 15.67 -9.56
C ILE A 332 11.58 15.08 -10.69
N ALA A 333 10.80 15.92 -11.37
CA ALA A 333 10.00 15.50 -12.50
C ALA A 333 10.91 14.93 -13.61
N GLY A 334 10.54 13.75 -14.13
CA GLY A 334 11.28 13.10 -15.22
C GLY A 334 12.62 12.45 -14.84
N SER A 335 13.04 12.46 -13.57
CA SER A 335 14.30 11.82 -13.16
C SER A 335 14.21 10.29 -13.04
N VAL A 336 13.01 9.72 -13.07
CA VAL A 336 12.76 8.27 -12.98
C VAL A 336 11.97 7.85 -14.21
N THR A 337 12.43 6.80 -14.89
CA THR A 337 11.75 6.22 -16.05
C THR A 337 10.81 5.09 -15.64
N ARG A 338 9.85 4.76 -16.50
CA ARG A 338 8.97 3.58 -16.33
C ARG A 338 9.78 2.30 -16.15
N GLU A 339 10.84 2.15 -16.93
CA GLU A 339 11.71 0.97 -16.92
C GLU A 339 12.39 0.80 -15.57
N ALA A 340 12.90 1.89 -14.98
CA ALA A 340 13.53 1.84 -13.66
C ALA A 340 12.55 1.42 -12.54
N VAL A 341 11.29 1.88 -12.62
CA VAL A 341 10.25 1.45 -11.66
C VAL A 341 9.92 -0.03 -11.84
N LEU A 342 9.77 -0.49 -13.08
CA LEU A 342 9.54 -1.90 -13.38
C LEU A 342 10.71 -2.78 -12.92
N ASP A 343 11.96 -2.37 -13.19
CA ASP A 343 13.15 -3.09 -12.75
C ASP A 343 13.15 -3.25 -11.23
N THR A 344 12.76 -2.19 -10.51
CA THR A 344 12.64 -2.23 -9.05
C THR A 344 11.55 -3.19 -8.60
N PHE A 345 10.36 -3.15 -9.22
CA PHE A 345 9.26 -4.08 -8.93
C PHE A 345 9.69 -5.53 -9.15
N PHE A 346 10.26 -5.86 -10.32
CA PHE A 346 10.68 -7.22 -10.64
C PHE A 346 11.87 -7.69 -9.81
N ALA A 347 12.76 -6.79 -9.37
CA ALA A 347 13.79 -7.12 -8.40
C ALA A 347 13.20 -7.50 -7.02
N GLY A 348 12.14 -6.82 -6.60
CA GLY A 348 11.37 -7.17 -5.40
C GLY A 348 10.68 -8.53 -5.53
N VAL A 349 10.10 -8.82 -6.70
CA VAL A 349 9.51 -10.14 -7.02
C VAL A 349 10.57 -11.24 -7.03
N ALA A 350 11.74 -10.97 -7.61
CA ALA A 350 12.80 -11.97 -7.79
C ALA A 350 13.54 -12.36 -6.50
N GLY A 351 13.22 -11.73 -5.37
CA GLY A 351 13.72 -12.11 -4.06
C GLY A 351 13.55 -13.60 -3.78
N ASN A 352 14.55 -14.20 -3.13
CA ASN A 352 14.56 -15.62 -2.73
C ASN A 352 14.55 -16.65 -3.88
N GLY A 353 15.04 -16.27 -5.07
CA GLY A 353 15.23 -17.20 -6.19
C GLY A 353 13.99 -17.43 -7.06
N TYR A 354 12.98 -16.56 -6.94
CA TYR A 354 11.80 -16.55 -7.81
C TYR A 354 12.18 -15.92 -9.17
N PRO A 355 12.04 -16.59 -10.32
CA PRO A 355 12.42 -16.02 -11.61
C PRO A 355 11.19 -15.43 -12.33
N PRO A 356 10.89 -14.12 -12.23
CA PRO A 356 9.75 -13.53 -12.92
C PRO A 356 10.00 -13.44 -14.44
N ASP A 357 8.96 -13.69 -15.22
CA ASP A 357 8.92 -13.46 -16.66
C ASP A 357 8.24 -12.12 -16.93
N ARG A 358 9.05 -11.06 -16.96
CA ARG A 358 8.59 -9.68 -17.17
C ARG A 358 7.76 -9.52 -18.45
N ALA A 359 8.18 -10.16 -19.55
CA ALA A 359 7.55 -9.98 -20.86
C ALA A 359 6.09 -10.42 -20.87
N ARG A 360 5.72 -11.36 -20.00
CA ARG A 360 4.34 -11.86 -19.90
C ARG A 360 3.36 -10.90 -19.25
N VAL A 361 3.82 -10.01 -18.35
CA VAL A 361 2.91 -9.21 -17.52
C VAL A 361 3.14 -7.71 -17.64
N GLU A 362 4.27 -7.24 -18.19
CA GLU A 362 4.60 -5.81 -18.18
C GLU A 362 3.58 -4.90 -18.91
N HIS A 363 2.83 -5.44 -19.87
CA HIS A 363 1.79 -4.71 -20.59
C HIS A 363 0.53 -4.43 -19.74
N GLN A 364 0.37 -5.17 -18.63
CA GLN A 364 -0.70 -5.04 -17.64
C GLN A 364 -0.32 -4.03 -16.53
N ILE A 365 0.92 -3.52 -16.54
CA ILE A 365 1.47 -2.64 -15.52
C ILE A 365 1.55 -1.21 -16.03
N GLN A 366 0.78 -0.33 -15.37
CA GLN A 366 0.79 1.10 -15.56
C GLN A 366 1.65 1.77 -14.49
N VAL A 367 2.50 2.72 -14.90
CA VAL A 367 3.36 3.45 -13.97
C VAL A 367 2.99 4.93 -14.03
N VAL A 368 2.69 5.50 -12.87
CA VAL A 368 2.41 6.94 -12.70
C VAL A 368 3.52 7.52 -11.84
N VAL A 369 4.43 8.26 -12.48
CA VAL A 369 5.48 9.00 -11.75
C VAL A 369 4.93 10.38 -11.38
N TYR A 370 5.05 10.75 -10.11
CA TYR A 370 4.54 12.02 -9.60
C TYR A 370 5.57 12.74 -8.72
N THR A 371 5.32 14.01 -8.47
CA THR A 371 6.15 14.87 -7.61
C THR A 371 5.26 15.61 -6.61
N ASP A 372 5.87 16.33 -5.67
CA ASP A 372 5.11 17.17 -4.74
C ASP A 372 4.40 18.34 -5.46
N ASP A 373 4.94 18.83 -6.59
CA ASP A 373 4.37 19.90 -7.41
C ASP A 373 3.25 19.41 -8.33
N THR A 374 3.28 18.13 -8.68
CA THR A 374 2.30 17.48 -9.56
C THR A 374 1.75 16.23 -8.85
N PRO A 375 1.01 16.39 -7.74
CA PRO A 375 0.47 15.26 -7.00
C PRO A 375 -0.58 14.51 -7.84
N PRO A 376 -0.70 13.19 -7.69
CA PRO A 376 -1.78 12.43 -8.31
C PRO A 376 -3.10 12.77 -7.63
N THR A 377 -4.20 12.47 -8.30
CA THR A 377 -5.55 12.50 -7.72
C THR A 377 -5.70 11.40 -6.66
N PHE A 378 -5.12 10.23 -6.91
CA PHE A 378 -5.15 9.10 -6.00
C PHE A 378 -4.35 9.37 -4.72
N LEU A 379 -5.04 9.34 -3.58
CA LEU A 379 -4.49 9.62 -2.25
C LEU A 379 -3.80 11.00 -2.17
N ALA A 380 -4.35 11.99 -2.88
CA ALA A 380 -3.88 13.36 -2.83
C ALA A 380 -4.04 13.96 -1.42
N THR A 381 -3.03 14.68 -0.96
CA THR A 381 -3.11 15.50 0.25
C THR A 381 -3.02 16.99 -0.13
N PRO A 382 -3.82 17.86 0.49
CA PRO A 382 -3.94 19.27 0.13
C PRO A 382 -2.66 20.09 0.32
#